data_AF-A0A412MDW1-F1
#
_entry.id   AF-A0A412MDW1-F1
#
_cell.length_a   1.000
_cell.length_b   1.000
_cell.length_c   1.000
_cell.angle_alpha   90.00
_cell.angle_beta   90.00
_cell.angle_gamma   90.00
#
_symmetry.space_group_name_H-M   'P 1'
#
loop_
_entity.id
_entity.type
_entity.pdbx_description
1 polymer ?
#
loop_
_entity_poly.entity_id
_entity_poly.type
_entity_poly.pdbx_seq_one_letter_code
_entity_poly.pdbx_strand_id
1 'polypeptide(L)'
;MSENQKGCSPSDCQGCAHAGTCNSKPQDFHKPANAKSHIRNVIAVVSGKGGVGKSMVTASLARMMREQGFSVGILDADITGPSIPKMYGIHDTAKGSDDGIFPEIAKDGTKIMSVNLLLPNESDPVIWRAPIITSVVTQFWTDVIWGDLDYLFVDMPPGTGDVPLTVFQSLPVNGAVIVTSPQDLVRMIVEKAYKMVRQMNIPVLGIVENYSYLTCPDCGKKISVFGESHIDEVAAELGIPVLGKMPIDPALSEMVEDEKFYEVSNEYLADAVNKI
;
A
#
# COMPACT_ATOMS: atom_id res chain seq x y z
N MET A 1 48.45 -15.17 -13.88
CA MET A 1 48.08 -16.47 -13.31
C MET A 1 46.68 -16.33 -12.73
N SER A 2 45.74 -16.99 -13.40
CA SER A 2 44.31 -17.05 -13.09
C SER A 2 44.07 -18.02 -11.93
N GLU A 3 43.40 -17.58 -10.86
CA GLU A 3 42.72 -18.49 -9.94
C GLU A 3 41.24 -18.08 -9.79
N ASN A 4 40.38 -18.98 -10.26
CA ASN A 4 38.93 -18.94 -10.18
C ASN A 4 38.48 -19.03 -8.72
N GLN A 5 37.81 -17.99 -8.21
CA GLN A 5 36.89 -18.16 -7.06
C GLN A 5 35.54 -18.67 -7.59
N LYS A 6 35.42 -20.00 -7.68
CA LYS A 6 34.11 -20.66 -7.80
C LYS A 6 33.37 -20.50 -6.48
N GLY A 7 32.25 -19.77 -6.47
CA GLY A 7 31.31 -19.76 -5.36
C GLY A 7 30.74 -21.16 -5.15
N CYS A 8 30.71 -21.61 -3.90
CA CYS A 8 30.11 -22.90 -3.52
C CYS A 8 28.60 -22.88 -3.75
N SER A 9 28.06 -23.98 -4.26
CA SER A 9 26.63 -24.20 -4.42
C SER A 9 26.03 -24.81 -3.14
N PRO A 10 24.71 -24.66 -2.88
CA PRO A 10 24.08 -25.20 -1.65
C PRO A 10 24.21 -26.72 -1.49
N SER A 11 24.39 -27.44 -2.61
CA SER A 11 24.64 -28.89 -2.62
C SER A 11 26.02 -29.29 -2.10
N ASP A 12 26.98 -28.37 -2.04
CA ASP A 12 28.35 -28.65 -1.60
C ASP A 12 28.47 -28.71 -0.06
N CYS A 13 27.42 -28.34 0.68
CA CYS A 13 27.40 -28.30 2.14
C CYS A 13 27.03 -29.63 2.82
N GLN A 14 26.67 -30.67 2.07
CA GLN A 14 26.26 -31.96 2.66
C GLN A 14 27.40 -32.75 3.34
N GLY A 15 28.67 -32.36 3.13
CA GLY A 15 29.83 -33.04 3.72
C GLY A 15 30.57 -32.27 4.83
N CYS A 16 30.12 -31.08 5.21
CA CYS A 16 30.87 -30.25 6.17
C CYS A 16 30.59 -30.63 7.63
N ALA A 17 31.66 -30.89 8.40
CA ALA A 17 31.62 -31.25 9.83
C ALA A 17 31.06 -30.14 10.77
N HIS A 18 30.65 -29.00 10.20
CA HIS A 18 30.01 -27.87 10.89
C HIS A 18 28.60 -27.55 10.38
N ALA A 19 27.95 -28.49 9.67
CA ALA A 19 26.57 -28.32 9.22
C ALA A 19 25.57 -28.04 10.37
N GLY A 20 25.92 -28.40 11.61
CA GLY A 20 25.11 -28.11 12.81
C GLY A 20 25.22 -26.68 13.37
N THR A 21 26.17 -25.86 12.92
CA THR A 21 26.40 -24.49 13.43
C THR A 21 26.22 -23.39 12.39
N CYS A 22 25.81 -23.72 11.17
CA CYS A 22 25.41 -22.73 10.17
C CYS A 22 24.03 -22.13 10.51
N ASN A 23 24.04 -21.00 11.22
CA ASN A 23 22.88 -20.13 11.43
C ASN A 23 22.48 -19.35 10.16
N SER A 24 22.53 -19.98 8.99
CA SER A 24 22.05 -19.42 7.72
C SER A 24 20.66 -19.96 7.38
N LYS A 25 19.77 -20.05 8.38
CA LYS A 25 18.34 -20.09 8.10
C LYS A 25 17.92 -18.65 7.77
N PRO A 26 17.10 -18.40 6.74
CA PRO A 26 16.49 -17.09 6.56
C PRO A 26 15.76 -16.76 7.87
N GLN A 27 16.22 -15.71 8.58
CA GLN A 27 15.46 -15.21 9.71
C GLN A 27 14.19 -14.60 9.14
N ASP A 28 13.05 -15.15 9.53
CA ASP A 28 11.78 -14.51 9.30
C ASP A 28 11.72 -13.28 10.22
N PHE A 29 11.83 -12.09 9.62
CA PHE A 29 11.78 -10.82 10.33
C PHE A 29 10.34 -10.33 10.54
N HIS A 30 9.34 -11.07 10.03
CA HIS A 30 7.94 -10.70 10.24
C HIS A 30 7.57 -10.88 11.70
N LYS A 31 7.08 -9.80 12.31
CA LYS A 31 6.48 -9.91 13.64
C LYS A 31 5.14 -10.63 13.52
N PRO A 32 4.72 -11.46 14.49
CA PRO A 32 3.37 -11.99 14.50
C PRO A 32 2.37 -10.84 14.62
N ALA A 33 1.24 -10.93 13.92
CA ALA A 33 0.12 -10.03 14.14
C ALA A 33 -0.40 -10.16 15.59
N ASN A 34 -1.24 -9.22 16.03
CA ASN A 34 -1.97 -9.38 17.28
C ASN A 34 -2.67 -10.76 17.33
N ALA A 35 -2.63 -11.42 18.49
CA ALA A 35 -3.15 -12.79 18.65
C ALA A 35 -4.65 -12.93 18.34
N LYS A 36 -5.40 -11.82 18.34
CA LYS A 36 -6.82 -11.75 17.99
C LYS A 36 -7.08 -11.36 16.53
N SER A 37 -6.04 -11.34 15.70
CA SER A 37 -6.10 -10.92 14.29
C SER A 37 -5.69 -12.06 13.36
N HIS A 38 -6.53 -12.34 12.36
CA HIS A 38 -6.21 -13.26 11.26
C HIS A 38 -6.45 -12.55 9.95
N ILE A 39 -5.37 -12.22 9.25
CA ILE A 39 -5.42 -11.44 8.01
C ILE A 39 -4.97 -12.36 6.87
N ARG A 40 -5.86 -12.60 5.90
CA ARG A 40 -5.57 -13.54 4.80
C ARG A 40 -4.64 -12.94 3.76
N ASN A 41 -4.90 -11.69 3.36
CA ASN A 41 -4.12 -10.99 2.34
C ASN A 41 -3.75 -9.58 2.81
N VAL A 42 -2.47 -9.25 2.78
CA VAL A 42 -1.94 -7.91 3.01
C VAL A 42 -1.48 -7.34 1.67
N ILE A 43 -2.14 -6.29 1.20
CA ILE A 43 -1.89 -5.67 -0.10
C ILE A 43 -1.29 -4.28 0.11
N ALA A 44 -0.04 -4.10 -0.30
CA ALA A 44 0.63 -2.80 -0.21
C ALA A 44 0.29 -1.93 -1.42
N VAL A 45 -0.06 -0.67 -1.19
CA VAL A 45 -0.25 0.33 -2.25
C VAL A 45 0.93 1.29 -2.20
N VAL A 46 1.78 1.28 -3.22
CA VAL A 46 3.03 2.06 -3.27
C VAL A 46 3.01 3.11 -4.37
N SER A 47 3.75 4.20 -4.16
CA SER A 47 4.02 5.18 -5.21
C SER A 47 5.48 5.61 -5.20
N GLY A 48 6.02 5.92 -6.37
CA GLY A 48 7.41 6.40 -6.46
C GLY A 48 7.61 7.87 -6.05
N LYS A 49 6.53 8.64 -5.91
CA LYS A 49 6.52 9.99 -5.32
C LYS A 49 5.22 10.31 -4.58
N GLY A 50 5.20 11.40 -3.83
CA GLY A 50 3.99 11.96 -3.22
C GLY A 50 3.09 12.67 -4.24
N GLY A 51 1.80 12.80 -3.91
CA GLY A 51 0.84 13.59 -4.70
C GLY A 51 0.20 12.87 -5.90
N VAL A 52 0.46 11.58 -6.11
CA VAL A 52 -0.13 10.80 -7.22
C VAL A 52 -1.55 10.29 -6.92
N GLY A 53 -2.09 10.58 -5.74
CA GLY A 53 -3.39 10.06 -5.30
C GLY A 53 -3.36 8.61 -4.82
N LYS A 54 -2.21 8.13 -4.32
CA LYS A 54 -2.02 6.79 -3.74
C LYS A 54 -3.11 6.45 -2.71
N SER A 55 -3.35 7.32 -1.72
CA SER A 55 -4.36 7.11 -0.67
C SER A 55 -5.79 7.01 -1.24
N MET A 56 -6.11 7.77 -2.29
CA MET A 56 -7.39 7.67 -3.00
C MET A 56 -7.53 6.31 -3.71
N VAL A 57 -6.47 5.81 -4.32
CA VAL A 57 -6.45 4.46 -4.91
C VAL A 57 -6.57 3.39 -3.83
N THR A 58 -5.83 3.50 -2.72
CA THR A 58 -5.92 2.59 -1.57
C THR A 58 -7.36 2.52 -1.05
N ALA A 59 -7.98 3.67 -0.78
CA ALA A 59 -9.35 3.74 -0.32
C ALA A 59 -10.34 3.17 -1.34
N SER A 60 -10.13 3.43 -2.63
CA SER A 60 -10.98 2.91 -3.72
C SER A 60 -10.93 1.38 -3.78
N LEU A 61 -9.74 0.80 -3.79
CA LEU A 61 -9.56 -0.65 -3.82
C LEU A 61 -10.18 -1.33 -2.59
N ALA A 62 -9.95 -0.75 -1.40
CA ALA A 62 -10.53 -1.25 -0.16
C ALA A 62 -12.06 -1.19 -0.17
N ARG A 63 -12.61 -0.04 -0.59
CA ARG A 63 -14.05 0.18 -0.71
C ARG A 63 -14.69 -0.81 -1.69
N MET A 64 -14.08 -1.05 -2.85
CA MET A 64 -14.62 -1.99 -3.83
C MET A 64 -14.52 -3.45 -3.38
N MET A 65 -13.46 -3.84 -2.67
CA MET A 65 -13.42 -5.15 -2.00
C MET A 65 -14.54 -5.27 -0.96
N ARG A 66 -14.83 -4.19 -0.24
CA ARG A 66 -15.94 -4.15 0.73
C ARG A 66 -17.30 -4.28 0.06
N GLU A 67 -17.50 -3.64 -1.09
CA GLU A 67 -18.71 -3.78 -1.94
C GLU A 67 -18.94 -5.23 -2.39
N GLN A 68 -17.87 -5.99 -2.62
CA GLN A 68 -17.96 -7.42 -2.98
C GLN A 68 -18.25 -8.33 -1.77
N GLY A 69 -18.32 -7.78 -0.55
CA GLY A 69 -18.69 -8.51 0.66
C GLY A 69 -17.51 -9.03 1.48
N PHE A 70 -16.27 -8.71 1.12
CA PHE A 70 -15.08 -9.08 1.90
C PHE A 70 -14.99 -8.32 3.22
N SER A 71 -14.33 -8.90 4.23
CA SER A 71 -13.89 -8.13 5.41
C SER A 71 -12.59 -7.40 5.10
N VAL A 72 -12.62 -6.07 5.20
CA VAL A 72 -11.53 -5.19 4.74
C VAL A 72 -11.01 -4.30 5.86
N GLY A 73 -9.69 -4.16 5.92
CA GLY A 73 -9.01 -3.14 6.70
C GLY A 73 -8.15 -2.23 5.83
N ILE A 74 -7.90 -1.01 6.30
CA ILE A 74 -6.92 -0.08 5.76
C ILE A 74 -5.96 0.34 6.89
N LEU A 75 -4.68 0.05 6.68
CA LEU A 75 -3.57 0.56 7.46
C LEU A 75 -2.95 1.75 6.73
N ASP A 76 -3.18 2.95 7.24
CA ASP A 76 -2.57 4.17 6.72
C ASP A 76 -1.18 4.37 7.33
N ALA A 77 -0.15 4.04 6.55
CA ALA A 77 1.25 4.21 6.91
C ALA A 77 1.86 5.48 6.28
N ASP A 78 1.07 6.30 5.57
CA ASP A 78 1.51 7.57 5.00
C ASP A 78 1.43 8.70 6.03
N ILE A 79 2.39 8.71 6.94
CA ILE A 79 2.45 9.63 8.06
C ILE A 79 2.66 11.09 7.64
N THR A 80 3.10 11.32 6.39
CA THR A 80 3.37 12.68 5.88
C THR A 80 2.12 13.39 5.37
N GLY A 81 1.06 12.66 5.06
CA GLY A 81 -0.22 13.21 4.63
C GLY A 81 -1.37 12.23 4.89
N PRO A 82 -1.54 11.74 6.14
CA PRO A 82 -2.55 10.77 6.49
C PRO A 82 -3.93 11.32 6.16
N SER A 83 -4.62 10.66 5.23
CA SER A 83 -5.86 11.16 4.63
C SER A 83 -7.00 10.16 4.74
N ILE A 84 -6.70 8.88 4.98
CA ILE A 84 -7.70 7.81 4.96
C ILE A 84 -8.77 8.01 6.04
N PRO A 85 -8.48 8.27 7.33
CA PRO A 85 -9.54 8.43 8.32
C PRO A 85 -10.52 9.55 7.95
N LYS A 86 -9.99 10.69 7.51
CA LYS A 86 -10.78 11.84 7.09
C LYS A 86 -11.67 11.53 5.90
N MET A 87 -11.14 10.85 4.87
CA MET A 87 -11.95 10.43 3.71
C MET A 87 -13.20 9.61 4.13
N TYR A 88 -13.10 8.86 5.23
CA TYR A 88 -14.18 8.03 5.76
C TYR A 88 -15.01 8.71 6.87
N GLY A 89 -14.75 9.98 7.19
CA GLY A 89 -15.46 10.74 8.23
C GLY A 89 -15.16 10.26 9.64
N ILE A 90 -13.94 9.76 9.87
CA ILE A 90 -13.46 9.29 11.17
C ILE A 90 -12.56 10.38 11.78
N HIS A 91 -13.02 10.93 12.89
CA HIS A 91 -12.33 11.99 13.65
C HIS A 91 -12.01 11.58 15.11
N ASP A 92 -12.51 10.42 15.53
CA ASP A 92 -12.27 9.91 16.87
C ASP A 92 -10.82 9.44 17.02
N THR A 93 -10.27 9.57 18.23
CA THR A 93 -8.97 8.97 18.54
C THR A 93 -9.10 7.48 18.78
N ALA A 94 -8.14 6.72 18.28
CA ALA A 94 -8.11 5.27 18.43
C ALA A 94 -8.07 4.89 19.91
N LYS A 95 -8.94 3.96 20.30
CA LYS A 95 -9.04 3.47 21.67
C LYS A 95 -8.22 2.20 21.85
N GLY A 96 -7.69 2.02 23.05
CA GLY A 96 -6.94 0.83 23.43
C GLY A 96 -7.50 0.17 24.68
N SER A 97 -7.12 -1.09 24.86
CA SER A 97 -7.30 -1.87 26.08
C SER A 97 -6.01 -2.61 26.41
N ASP A 98 -5.98 -3.34 27.52
CA ASP A 98 -4.85 -4.22 27.87
C ASP A 98 -4.56 -5.28 26.78
N ASP A 99 -5.56 -5.60 25.95
CA ASP A 99 -5.44 -6.58 24.86
C ASP A 99 -4.86 -6.01 23.54
N GLY A 100 -4.79 -4.68 23.42
CA GLY A 100 -4.33 -4.01 22.20
C GLY A 100 -5.18 -2.79 21.80
N ILE A 101 -4.90 -2.28 20.61
CA ILE A 101 -5.52 -1.09 20.01
C ILE A 101 -6.70 -1.55 19.15
N PHE A 102 -7.84 -0.87 19.24
CA PHE A 102 -8.98 -1.12 18.35
C PHE A 102 -8.87 -0.22 17.11
N PRO A 103 -9.05 -0.78 15.90
CA PRO A 103 -9.22 0.05 14.72
C PRO A 103 -10.55 0.79 14.77
N GLU A 104 -10.60 1.98 14.20
CA GLU A 104 -11.86 2.67 13.98
C GLU A 104 -12.64 1.98 12.86
N ILE A 105 -13.96 2.04 12.91
CA ILE A 105 -14.83 1.31 11.98
C ILE A 105 -15.65 2.33 11.19
N ALA A 106 -15.40 2.39 9.88
CA ALA A 106 -16.17 3.21 8.96
C ALA A 106 -17.63 2.72 8.85
N LYS A 107 -18.51 3.55 8.29
CA LYS A 107 -19.96 3.22 8.17
C LYS A 107 -20.25 1.98 7.33
N ASP A 108 -19.40 1.66 6.35
CA ASP A 108 -19.51 0.42 5.56
C ASP A 108 -18.91 -0.80 6.28
N GLY A 109 -18.30 -0.62 7.45
CA GLY A 109 -17.64 -1.63 8.26
C GLY A 109 -16.16 -1.84 7.93
N THR A 110 -15.56 -1.02 7.06
CA THR A 110 -14.12 -1.03 6.82
C THR A 110 -13.37 -0.63 8.10
N LYS A 111 -12.39 -1.44 8.51
CA LYS A 111 -11.57 -1.16 9.69
C LYS A 111 -10.40 -0.26 9.31
N ILE A 112 -10.15 0.81 10.04
CA ILE A 112 -9.16 1.82 9.68
C ILE A 112 -8.24 2.08 10.87
N MET A 113 -6.93 2.09 10.60
CA MET A 113 -5.93 2.54 11.54
C MET A 113 -4.96 3.48 10.82
N SER A 114 -4.66 4.62 11.45
CA SER A 114 -3.75 5.64 10.95
C SER A 114 -3.03 6.29 12.12
N VAL A 115 -1.86 6.86 11.86
CA VAL A 115 -1.16 7.69 12.85
C VAL A 115 -1.99 8.89 13.27
N ASN A 116 -2.83 9.44 12.38
CA ASN A 116 -3.70 10.57 12.73
C ASN A 116 -4.68 10.26 13.86
N LEU A 117 -5.10 9.00 14.01
CA LEU A 117 -6.01 8.58 15.08
C LEU A 117 -5.32 8.56 16.45
N LEU A 118 -3.99 8.67 16.50
CA LEU A 118 -3.22 8.75 17.75
C LEU A 118 -2.92 10.20 18.17
N LEU A 119 -3.21 11.18 17.30
CA LEU A 119 -2.93 12.59 17.57
C LEU A 119 -4.09 13.24 18.32
N PRO A 120 -3.83 14.17 19.25
CA PRO A 120 -4.89 14.92 19.93
C PRO A 120 -5.72 15.78 18.97
N ASN A 121 -5.09 16.36 17.94
CA ASN A 121 -5.77 17.11 16.89
C ASN A 121 -5.24 16.69 15.52
N GLU A 122 -6.13 16.58 14.53
CA GLU A 122 -5.78 16.18 13.16
C GLU A 122 -4.84 17.17 12.44
N SER A 123 -4.88 18.45 12.83
CA SER A 123 -4.04 19.50 12.23
C SER A 123 -2.62 19.55 12.80
N ASP A 124 -2.33 18.77 13.85
CA ASP A 124 -1.03 18.81 14.50
C ASP A 124 0.03 18.19 13.57
N PRO A 125 1.14 18.90 13.27
CA PRO A 125 2.14 18.37 12.36
C PRO A 125 2.86 17.18 12.98
N VAL A 126 2.93 16.07 12.26
CA VAL A 126 3.69 14.89 12.68
C VAL A 126 5.18 15.09 12.36
N ILE A 127 5.92 15.69 13.29
CA ILE A 127 7.37 15.88 13.18
C ILE A 127 8.08 14.69 13.83
N TRP A 128 7.88 13.49 13.29
CA TRP A 128 8.46 12.27 13.84
C TRP A 128 9.71 11.84 13.07
N ARG A 129 10.70 11.33 13.80
CA ARG A 129 11.90 10.75 13.19
C ARG A 129 11.55 9.38 12.60
N ALA A 130 12.22 8.99 11.50
CA ALA A 130 11.96 7.72 10.81
C ALA A 130 11.89 6.47 11.73
N PRO A 131 12.73 6.31 12.78
CA PRO A 131 12.60 5.18 13.69
C PRO A 131 11.27 5.12 14.46
N ILE A 132 10.70 6.29 14.81
CA ILE A 132 9.41 6.37 15.51
C ILE A 132 8.30 5.93 14.56
N ILE A 133 8.31 6.46 13.34
CA ILE A 133 7.39 6.11 12.25
C ILE A 133 7.39 4.59 12.02
N THR A 134 8.57 4.01 11.84
CA THR A 134 8.75 2.57 11.69
C THR A 134 8.18 1.79 12.87
N SER A 135 8.46 2.24 14.11
CA SER A 135 7.98 1.59 15.32
C SER A 135 6.45 1.59 15.38
N VAL A 136 5.82 2.71 15.02
CA VAL A 136 4.36 2.85 15.05
C VAL A 136 3.70 1.99 13.98
N VAL A 137 4.21 1.96 12.75
CA VAL A 137 3.66 1.05 11.71
C VAL A 137 3.81 -0.41 12.13
N THR A 138 4.94 -0.76 12.74
CA THR A 138 5.14 -2.10 13.29
C THR A 138 4.15 -2.39 14.42
N GLN A 139 3.87 -1.40 15.27
CA GLN A 139 2.90 -1.51 16.36
C GLN A 139 1.47 -1.69 15.82
N PHE A 140 1.11 -1.03 14.73
CA PHE A 140 -0.18 -1.24 14.09
C PHE A 140 -0.39 -2.66 13.56
N TRP A 141 0.69 -3.40 13.33
CA TRP A 141 0.60 -4.82 13.00
C TRP A 141 0.49 -5.70 14.25
N THR A 142 1.32 -5.43 15.26
CA THR A 142 1.41 -6.31 16.45
C THR A 142 0.32 -6.08 17.47
N ASP A 143 -0.19 -4.85 17.58
CA ASP A 143 -1.03 -4.44 18.71
C ASP A 143 -2.47 -4.15 18.30
N VAL A 144 -2.74 -3.87 17.01
CA VAL A 144 -4.10 -3.60 16.54
C VAL A 144 -4.89 -4.90 16.40
N ILE A 145 -6.07 -4.91 17.01
CA ILE A 145 -7.01 -6.02 16.97
C ILE A 145 -7.87 -5.89 15.71
N TRP A 146 -7.27 -6.24 14.56
CA TRP A 146 -7.93 -6.28 13.26
C TRP A 146 -9.05 -7.32 13.18
N GLY A 147 -9.04 -8.35 14.02
CA GLY A 147 -9.97 -9.47 13.90
C GLY A 147 -9.72 -10.28 12.62
N ASP A 148 -10.77 -10.91 12.10
CA ASP A 148 -10.67 -11.68 10.85
C ASP A 148 -10.88 -10.76 9.63
N LEU A 149 -9.84 -10.62 8.80
CA LEU A 149 -9.84 -9.84 7.56
C LEU A 149 -9.49 -10.72 6.36
N ASP A 150 -10.28 -10.61 5.30
CA ASP A 150 -9.91 -11.15 3.99
C ASP A 150 -8.80 -10.31 3.35
N TYR A 151 -8.88 -8.98 3.50
CA TYR A 151 -7.90 -8.05 2.93
C TYR A 151 -7.52 -6.93 3.92
N LEU A 152 -6.22 -6.67 4.06
CA LEU A 152 -5.67 -5.46 4.68
C LEU A 152 -4.90 -4.68 3.62
N PHE A 153 -5.41 -3.51 3.24
CA PHE A 153 -4.70 -2.59 2.37
C PHE A 153 -3.75 -1.71 3.19
N VAL A 154 -2.50 -1.59 2.76
CA VAL A 154 -1.51 -0.74 3.42
C VAL A 154 -1.22 0.45 2.52
N ASP A 155 -1.63 1.65 2.95
CA ASP A 155 -1.29 2.90 2.26
C ASP A 155 0.16 3.26 2.61
N MET A 156 1.08 2.91 1.72
CA MET A 156 2.51 3.02 2.02
C MET A 156 2.95 4.49 2.00
N PRO A 157 3.96 4.90 2.77
CA PRO A 157 4.55 6.23 2.59
C PRO A 157 5.10 6.41 1.16
N PRO A 158 5.19 7.64 0.64
CA PRO A 158 5.63 7.89 -0.73
C PRO A 158 7.12 7.61 -0.92
N GLY A 159 7.48 7.23 -2.15
CA GLY A 159 8.86 7.06 -2.57
C GLY A 159 9.41 5.66 -2.35
N THR A 160 10.71 5.52 -2.52
CA THR A 160 11.44 4.25 -2.41
C THR A 160 12.59 4.35 -1.40
N GLY A 161 12.36 5.10 -0.32
CA GLY A 161 13.33 5.30 0.76
C GLY A 161 13.20 4.26 1.88
N ASP A 162 13.79 4.56 3.03
CA ASP A 162 13.90 3.61 4.15
C ASP A 162 12.55 3.26 4.80
N VAL A 163 11.58 4.19 4.81
CA VAL A 163 10.30 3.94 5.49
C VAL A 163 9.48 2.85 4.77
N PRO A 164 9.16 2.95 3.46
CA PRO A 164 8.47 1.86 2.76
C PRO A 164 9.19 0.51 2.83
N LEU A 165 10.54 0.52 2.76
CA LEU A 165 11.35 -0.68 2.91
C LEU A 165 11.15 -1.34 4.28
N THR A 166 11.12 -0.54 5.33
CA THR A 166 10.92 -1.07 6.68
C THR A 166 9.50 -1.62 6.88
N VAL A 167 8.49 -0.97 6.28
CA VAL A 167 7.12 -1.50 6.30
C VAL A 167 7.08 -2.87 5.61
N PHE A 168 7.73 -3.05 4.46
CA PHE A 168 7.84 -4.36 3.80
C PHE A 168 8.57 -5.42 4.62
N GLN A 169 9.57 -5.03 5.40
CA GLN A 169 10.27 -5.95 6.30
C GLN A 169 9.43 -6.33 7.52
N SER A 170 8.50 -5.46 7.94
CA SER A 170 7.72 -5.63 9.16
C SER A 170 6.41 -6.39 8.93
N LEU A 171 5.80 -6.23 7.75
CA LEU A 171 4.49 -6.81 7.41
C LEU A 171 4.65 -7.97 6.41
N PRO A 172 3.87 -9.06 6.56
CA PRO A 172 3.86 -10.15 5.60
C PRO A 172 3.03 -9.78 4.36
N VAL A 173 3.55 -8.88 3.52
CA VAL A 173 2.86 -8.38 2.33
C VAL A 173 2.74 -9.48 1.27
N ASN A 174 1.51 -9.78 0.86
CA ASN A 174 1.20 -10.81 -0.13
C ASN A 174 1.29 -10.31 -1.57
N GLY A 175 1.09 -9.00 -1.79
CA GLY A 175 1.19 -8.39 -3.11
C GLY A 175 1.23 -6.87 -3.03
N ALA A 176 1.64 -6.23 -4.13
CA ALA A 176 1.69 -4.77 -4.20
C ALA A 176 1.03 -4.21 -5.47
N VAL A 177 0.32 -3.09 -5.30
CA VAL A 177 -0.20 -2.26 -6.38
C VAL A 177 0.65 -1.00 -6.47
N ILE A 178 1.15 -0.69 -7.67
CA ILE A 178 1.90 0.54 -7.92
C ILE A 178 0.95 1.63 -8.41
N VAL A 179 1.03 2.82 -7.83
CA VAL A 179 0.26 4.00 -8.25
C VAL A 179 1.21 5.05 -8.86
N THR A 180 0.81 5.58 -10.01
CA THR A 180 1.56 6.62 -10.73
C THR A 180 0.63 7.64 -11.38
N SER A 181 1.18 8.65 -12.05
CA SER A 181 0.43 9.64 -12.82
C SER A 181 1.11 9.91 -14.17
N PRO A 182 0.43 10.49 -15.18
CA PRO A 182 1.07 10.81 -16.45
C PRO A 182 2.24 11.79 -16.34
N GLN A 183 2.24 12.65 -15.30
CA GLN A 183 3.39 13.54 -15.03
C GLN A 183 4.64 12.76 -14.59
N ASP A 184 4.45 11.58 -14.01
CA ASP A 184 5.51 10.71 -13.47
C ASP A 184 6.13 9.80 -14.49
N LEU A 185 5.74 9.93 -15.75
CA LEU A 185 6.24 9.12 -16.86
C LEU A 185 7.67 9.49 -17.29
N VAL A 186 8.52 9.84 -16.31
CA VAL A 186 9.87 9.31 -16.34
C VAL A 186 9.76 7.86 -15.83
N ARG A 187 9.66 6.90 -16.76
CA ARG A 187 9.72 5.42 -16.57
C ARG A 187 10.56 4.97 -15.35
N MET A 188 11.65 5.68 -15.07
CA MET A 188 12.49 5.54 -13.89
C MET A 188 11.75 5.49 -12.54
N ILE A 189 10.71 6.29 -12.28
CA ILE A 189 10.04 6.35 -10.97
C ILE A 189 9.25 5.06 -10.71
N VAL A 190 8.46 4.64 -11.70
CA VAL A 190 7.73 3.37 -11.66
C VAL A 190 8.71 2.19 -11.56
N GLU A 191 9.79 2.21 -12.35
CA GLU A 191 10.82 1.18 -12.28
C GLU A 191 11.47 1.07 -10.90
N LYS A 192 11.73 2.19 -10.22
CA LYS A 192 12.30 2.18 -8.86
C LYS A 192 11.34 1.52 -7.87
N ALA A 193 10.06 1.90 -7.91
CA ALA A 193 9.04 1.29 -7.06
C ALA A 193 8.91 -0.22 -7.34
N TYR A 194 8.83 -0.60 -8.62
CA TYR A 194 8.81 -2.00 -9.05
C TYR A 194 10.01 -2.78 -8.55
N LYS A 195 11.24 -2.28 -8.77
CA LYS A 195 12.48 -2.93 -8.33
C LYS A 195 12.53 -3.09 -6.81
N MET A 196 12.09 -2.09 -6.04
CA MET A 196 12.01 -2.17 -4.58
C MET A 196 11.06 -3.29 -4.12
N VAL A 197 9.84 -3.35 -4.67
CA VAL A 197 8.88 -4.42 -4.33
C VAL A 197 9.46 -5.80 -4.67
N ARG A 198 10.08 -5.94 -5.85
CA ARG A 198 10.70 -7.20 -6.29
C ARG A 198 11.89 -7.60 -5.43
N GLN A 199 12.70 -6.66 -4.95
CA GLN A 199 13.80 -6.93 -4.02
C GLN A 199 13.32 -7.52 -2.69
N MET A 200 12.08 -7.22 -2.30
CA MET A 200 11.42 -7.80 -1.12
C MET A 200 10.74 -9.14 -1.42
N ASN A 201 10.91 -9.70 -2.63
CA ASN A 201 10.26 -10.91 -3.11
C ASN A 201 8.72 -10.86 -3.10
N ILE A 202 8.15 -9.67 -3.18
CA ILE A 202 6.70 -9.46 -3.21
C ILE A 202 6.22 -9.45 -4.68
N PRO A 203 5.11 -10.12 -5.03
CA PRO A 203 4.53 -10.03 -6.36
C PRO A 203 3.90 -8.65 -6.58
N VAL A 204 4.17 -8.06 -7.74
CA VAL A 204 3.50 -6.83 -8.17
C VAL A 204 2.23 -7.24 -8.91
N LEU A 205 1.07 -6.93 -8.31
CA LEU A 205 -0.25 -7.30 -8.83
C LEU A 205 -0.63 -6.47 -10.05
N GLY A 206 -0.09 -5.25 -10.14
CA GLY A 206 -0.20 -4.41 -11.32
C GLY A 206 0.01 -2.93 -11.01
N ILE A 207 -0.34 -2.10 -11.99
CA ILE A 207 -0.15 -0.65 -11.92
C ILE A 207 -1.46 0.10 -12.18
N VAL A 208 -1.71 1.13 -11.38
CA VAL A 208 -2.81 2.10 -11.56
C VAL A 208 -2.19 3.42 -11.99
N GLU A 209 -2.64 3.95 -13.13
CA GLU A 209 -2.35 5.33 -13.52
C GLU A 209 -3.50 6.21 -13.04
N ASN A 210 -3.21 7.19 -12.20
CA ASN A 210 -4.17 8.18 -11.74
C ASN A 210 -3.96 9.52 -12.46
N TYR A 211 -5.01 10.33 -12.54
CA TYR A 211 -5.02 11.58 -13.31
C TYR A 211 -4.71 11.40 -14.81
N SER A 212 -5.07 10.26 -15.39
CA SER A 212 -4.77 9.89 -16.78
C SER A 212 -5.29 10.90 -17.80
N TYR A 213 -6.48 11.44 -17.57
CA TYR A 213 -7.12 12.44 -18.42
C TYR A 213 -8.20 13.19 -17.65
N LEU A 214 -8.71 14.27 -18.21
CA LEU A 214 -9.94 14.94 -17.79
C LEU A 214 -10.99 14.77 -18.90
N THR A 215 -12.20 14.37 -18.54
CA THR A 215 -13.33 14.39 -19.49
C THR A 215 -13.92 15.79 -19.50
N CYS A 216 -13.93 16.47 -20.66
CA CYS A 216 -14.60 17.77 -20.79
C CYS A 216 -16.10 17.61 -20.50
N PRO A 217 -16.67 18.33 -19.53
CA PRO A 217 -18.08 18.17 -19.16
C PRO A 217 -19.03 18.62 -20.29
N ASP A 218 -18.60 19.53 -21.16
CA ASP A 218 -19.46 20.08 -22.21
C ASP A 218 -19.49 19.24 -23.49
N CYS A 219 -18.38 18.54 -23.82
CA CYS A 219 -18.25 17.85 -25.11
C CYS A 219 -17.75 16.40 -25.02
N GLY A 220 -17.44 15.88 -23.82
CA GLY A 220 -16.99 14.51 -23.61
C GLY A 220 -15.57 14.21 -24.12
N LYS A 221 -14.87 15.19 -24.69
CA LYS A 221 -13.48 15.02 -25.15
C LYS A 221 -12.57 14.71 -23.96
N LYS A 222 -11.75 13.67 -24.10
CA LYS A 222 -10.66 13.38 -23.15
C LYS A 222 -9.50 14.34 -23.38
N ILE A 223 -9.06 14.99 -22.31
CA ILE A 223 -7.97 15.94 -22.30
C ILE A 223 -6.83 15.34 -21.47
N SER A 224 -5.71 15.06 -22.11
CA SER A 224 -4.48 14.58 -21.47
C SER A 224 -3.77 15.75 -20.76
N VAL A 225 -4.32 16.21 -19.63
CA VAL A 225 -3.88 17.43 -18.89
C VAL A 225 -2.37 17.41 -18.63
N PHE A 226 -1.82 16.23 -18.38
CA PHE A 226 -0.44 16.02 -17.98
C PHE A 226 0.41 15.34 -19.06
N GLY A 227 -0.08 15.31 -20.30
CA GLY A 227 0.54 14.58 -21.40
C GLY A 227 -0.09 13.20 -21.62
N GLU A 228 0.27 12.57 -22.74
CA GLU A 228 -0.25 11.26 -23.11
C GLU A 228 0.24 10.17 -22.14
N SER A 229 -0.63 9.19 -21.89
CA SER A 229 -0.31 8.02 -21.07
C SER A 229 0.63 7.09 -21.85
N HIS A 230 1.74 6.68 -21.23
CA HIS A 230 2.56 5.55 -21.72
C HIS A 230 2.61 4.40 -20.71
N ILE A 231 1.61 4.29 -19.83
CA ILE A 231 1.59 3.25 -18.81
C ILE A 231 1.53 1.84 -19.40
N ASP A 232 0.87 1.67 -20.55
CA ASP A 232 0.75 0.37 -21.21
C ASP A 232 2.12 -0.13 -21.69
N GLU A 233 2.96 0.77 -22.22
CA GLU A 233 4.33 0.47 -22.63
C GLU A 233 5.17 0.06 -21.42
N VAL A 234 5.14 0.87 -20.35
CA VAL A 234 5.88 0.60 -19.11
C VAL A 234 5.44 -0.73 -18.47
N ALA A 235 4.13 -0.99 -18.42
CA ALA A 235 3.57 -2.20 -17.85
C ALA A 235 3.99 -3.44 -18.66
N ALA A 236 3.98 -3.36 -19.99
CA ALA A 236 4.43 -4.42 -20.89
C ALA A 236 5.93 -4.71 -20.70
N GLU A 237 6.77 -3.69 -20.59
CA GLU A 237 8.21 -3.84 -20.35
C GLU A 237 8.54 -4.47 -18.99
N LEU A 238 7.73 -4.18 -17.98
CA LEU A 238 7.86 -4.75 -16.63
C LEU A 238 7.19 -6.12 -16.48
N GLY A 239 6.36 -6.53 -17.45
CA GLY A 239 5.61 -7.79 -17.43
C GLY A 239 4.50 -7.81 -16.38
N ILE A 240 3.87 -6.68 -16.09
CA ILE A 240 2.77 -6.54 -15.12
C ILE A 240 1.52 -5.96 -15.78
N PRO A 241 0.31 -6.23 -15.27
CA PRO A 241 -0.90 -5.69 -15.86
C PRO A 241 -1.15 -4.23 -15.44
N VAL A 242 -1.80 -3.47 -16.34
CA VAL A 242 -2.48 -2.23 -15.96
C VAL A 242 -3.82 -2.60 -15.31
N LEU A 243 -4.02 -2.13 -14.09
CA LEU A 243 -5.22 -2.39 -13.28
C LEU A 243 -6.31 -1.36 -13.54
N GLY A 244 -5.93 -0.13 -13.89
CA GLY A 244 -6.86 0.92 -14.23
C GLY A 244 -6.16 2.22 -14.62
N LYS A 245 -6.89 3.06 -15.35
CA LYS A 245 -6.49 4.42 -15.73
C LYS A 245 -7.57 5.39 -15.25
N MET A 246 -7.35 5.99 -14.09
CA MET A 246 -8.32 6.88 -13.44
C MET A 246 -8.20 8.29 -14.01
N PRO A 247 -9.31 8.91 -14.46
CA PRO A 247 -9.31 10.32 -14.82
C PRO A 247 -9.25 11.21 -13.58
N ILE A 248 -9.07 12.51 -13.83
CA ILE A 248 -9.42 13.55 -12.87
C ILE A 248 -10.95 13.60 -12.81
N ASP A 249 -11.51 13.07 -11.73
CA ASP A 249 -12.96 12.98 -11.51
C ASP A 249 -13.38 13.85 -10.31
N PRO A 250 -14.07 14.97 -10.53
CA PRO A 250 -14.55 15.83 -9.45
C PRO A 250 -15.47 15.12 -8.47
N ALA A 251 -16.24 14.10 -8.90
CA ALA A 251 -17.15 13.39 -8.01
C ALA A 251 -16.40 12.58 -6.94
N LEU A 252 -15.23 12.03 -7.28
CA LEU A 252 -14.37 11.36 -6.29
C LEU A 252 -13.80 12.35 -5.28
N SER A 253 -13.40 13.55 -5.73
CA SER A 253 -12.94 14.62 -4.84
C SER A 253 -14.06 15.12 -3.92
N GLU A 254 -15.27 15.31 -4.45
CA GLU A 254 -16.44 15.73 -3.67
C GLU A 254 -16.77 14.71 -2.58
N MET A 255 -16.71 13.40 -2.87
CA MET A 255 -16.90 12.36 -1.86
C MET A 255 -15.84 12.36 -0.75
N VAL A 256 -14.62 12.80 -1.06
CA VAL A 256 -13.56 13.00 -0.04
C VAL A 256 -13.85 14.23 0.80
N GLU A 257 -14.26 15.34 0.18
CA GLU A 257 -14.62 16.58 0.89
C GLU A 257 -15.84 16.40 1.79
N ASP A 258 -16.82 15.60 1.34
CA ASP A 258 -18.00 15.20 2.08
C ASP A 258 -17.73 14.10 3.12
N GLU A 259 -16.52 13.53 3.12
CA GLU A 259 -16.09 12.47 4.04
C GLU A 259 -16.98 11.20 3.95
N LYS A 260 -17.45 10.91 2.72
CA LYS A 260 -18.37 9.82 2.38
C LYS A 260 -17.71 8.75 1.52
N PHE A 261 -16.40 8.52 1.68
CA PHE A 261 -15.71 7.56 0.82
C PHE A 261 -16.23 6.11 0.96
N TYR A 262 -16.90 5.79 2.07
CA TYR A 262 -17.62 4.52 2.27
C TYR A 262 -18.82 4.31 1.33
N GLU A 263 -19.23 5.33 0.56
CA GLU A 263 -20.31 5.26 -0.46
C GLU A 263 -19.76 5.23 -1.89
N VAL A 264 -18.45 5.43 -2.08
CA VAL A 264 -17.83 5.53 -3.41
C VAL A 264 -17.89 4.19 -4.11
N SER A 265 -18.24 4.20 -5.40
CA SER A 265 -17.97 3.11 -6.32
C SER A 265 -17.09 3.65 -7.45
N ASN A 266 -15.93 3.03 -7.66
CA ASN A 266 -14.92 3.50 -8.60
C ASN A 266 -14.81 2.57 -9.81
N GLU A 267 -15.65 2.81 -10.82
CA GLU A 267 -15.74 1.97 -12.02
C GLU A 267 -14.41 1.86 -12.79
N TYR A 268 -13.54 2.86 -12.69
CA TYR A 268 -12.23 2.86 -13.34
C TYR A 268 -11.27 1.79 -12.80
N LEU A 269 -11.57 1.22 -11.63
CA LEU A 269 -10.83 0.14 -10.98
C LEU A 269 -11.63 -1.17 -10.91
N ALA A 270 -12.78 -1.29 -11.59
CA ALA A 270 -13.63 -2.49 -11.52
C ALA A 270 -12.87 -3.79 -11.85
N ASP A 271 -12.02 -3.74 -12.87
CA ASP A 271 -11.20 -4.88 -13.28
C ASP A 271 -10.02 -5.15 -12.34
N ALA A 272 -9.60 -4.17 -11.54
CA ALA A 272 -8.49 -4.31 -10.60
C ALA A 272 -8.84 -5.29 -9.49
N VAL A 273 -10.07 -5.22 -8.96
CA VAL A 273 -10.52 -6.01 -7.81
C VAL A 273 -10.53 -7.50 -8.13
N ASN A 274 -10.81 -7.88 -9.38
CA ASN A 274 -10.77 -9.29 -9.81
C ASN A 274 -9.35 -9.84 -9.97
N LYS A 275 -8.33 -8.98 -9.95
CA LYS A 275 -6.91 -9.34 -10.13
C LYS A 275 -6.10 -9.29 -8.83
N ILE A 276 -6.70 -8.80 -7.74
CA ILE A 276 -6.09 -8.64 -6.40
C ILE A 276 -6.62 -9.71 -5.46
#